data_AF-A0A1G9Y6N0-F1
#
_entry.id   AF-A0A1G9Y6N0-F1
#
_cell.length_a   1.000
_cell.length_b   1.000
_cell.length_c   1.000
_cell.angle_alpha   90.00
_cell.angle_beta   90.00
_cell.angle_gamma   90.00
#
_symmetry.space_group_name_H-M   'P 1'
#
loop_
_entity.id
_entity.type
_entity.pdbx_description
1 polymer ?
#
loop_
_entity_poly.entity_id
_entity_poly.type
_entity_poly.pdbx_seq_one_letter_code
_entity_poly.pdbx_strand_id
1 'polypeptide(L)' 'MLKKYAVAAAVAVSVVGGVCLSTGTASAATFVPGGVYPSLSACADAGNAGFPEGRWVGWHCDPLGGGQYELWVQPTY' A
#
# COMPACT_ATOMS: atom_id res chain seq x y z
N MET A 1 28.46 -15.71 -16.65
CA MET A 1 28.66 -15.07 -15.34
C MET A 1 28.89 -13.58 -15.55
N LEU A 2 27.94 -12.72 -15.17
CA LEU A 2 27.96 -11.26 -15.30
C LEU A 2 26.74 -10.75 -14.52
N LYS A 3 26.70 -9.65 -13.76
CA LYS A 3 27.69 -8.81 -13.07
C LYS A 3 26.83 -7.99 -12.08
N LYS A 4 27.39 -7.72 -10.91
CA LYS A 4 26.91 -6.84 -9.85
C LYS A 4 26.39 -5.50 -10.40
N TYR A 5 25.28 -4.97 -9.88
CA TYR A 5 25.05 -3.52 -9.84
C TYR A 5 24.40 -3.12 -8.51
N ALA A 6 25.14 -2.29 -7.78
CA ALA A 6 24.70 -1.57 -6.61
C ALA A 6 23.66 -0.52 -7.03
N VAL A 7 22.71 -0.22 -6.14
CA VAL A 7 21.94 1.02 -6.21
C VAL A 7 21.99 1.67 -4.84
N ALA A 8 22.81 2.71 -4.78
CA ALA A 8 22.77 3.74 -3.76
C ALA A 8 21.62 4.71 -4.07
N ALA A 9 20.92 5.20 -3.06
CA ALA A 9 20.23 6.48 -3.12
C ALA A 9 20.11 7.05 -1.71
N ALA A 10 21.04 7.93 -1.39
CA ALA A 10 20.93 8.91 -0.32
C ALA A 10 20.04 10.09 -0.78
N VAL A 11 19.87 11.09 0.11
CA VAL A 11 19.41 12.49 -0.16
C VAL A 11 17.88 12.65 -0.15
N ALA A 12 17.23 13.65 0.46
CA ALA A 12 17.52 14.69 1.45
C ALA A 12 16.19 15.44 1.73
N VAL A 13 16.07 16.05 2.93
CA VAL A 13 15.60 17.44 3.23
C VAL A 13 14.45 17.95 2.31
N SER A 14 13.29 18.40 2.76
CA SER A 14 13.09 19.68 3.47
C SER A 14 11.60 20.05 3.57
N VAL A 15 11.27 20.83 4.61
CA VAL A 15 10.27 21.91 4.74
C VAL A 15 8.74 21.69 4.54
N VAL A 16 8.05 22.06 5.63
CA VAL A 16 6.96 23.05 5.74
C VAL A 16 5.55 22.59 5.37
N GLY A 17 4.71 22.67 6.40
CA GLY A 17 3.61 23.61 6.31
C GLY A 17 2.24 23.01 6.53
N GLY A 18 1.54 23.57 7.51
CA GLY A 18 0.09 23.69 7.43
C GLY A 18 -0.66 22.53 8.05
N VAL A 19 -1.17 22.78 9.25
CA VAL A 19 -2.38 22.14 9.74
C VAL A 19 -3.48 22.35 8.69
N CYS A 20 -3.89 21.28 8.02
CA CYS A 20 -5.16 21.25 7.30
C CYS A 20 -6.08 20.26 8.02
N LEU A 21 -7.06 20.83 8.72
CA LEU A 21 -8.24 20.14 9.23
C LEU A 21 -8.96 19.49 8.03
N SER A 22 -8.78 18.20 7.79
CA SER A 22 -9.58 17.48 6.81
C SER A 22 -10.77 16.84 7.51
N THR A 23 -11.90 17.52 7.38
CA THR A 23 -13.26 17.02 7.52
C THR A 23 -13.37 15.55 7.06
N GLY A 24 -13.89 14.70 7.94
CA GLY A 24 -14.21 13.31 7.63
C GLY A 24 -15.27 13.25 6.53
N THR A 25 -14.84 13.12 5.29
CA THR A 25 -15.71 12.59 4.23
C THR A 25 -15.83 11.11 4.52
N ALA A 26 -17.06 10.61 4.72
CA ALA A 26 -17.31 9.19 4.55
C ALA A 26 -17.07 8.89 3.07
N SER A 27 -15.81 8.66 2.71
CA SER A 27 -15.43 8.22 1.38
C SER A 27 -16.11 6.87 1.19
N ALA A 28 -16.99 6.74 0.19
CA ALA A 28 -17.32 5.43 -0.35
C ALA A 28 -15.99 4.89 -0.90
N ALA A 29 -15.28 4.15 -0.05
CA ALA A 29 -13.96 3.65 -0.36
C ALA A 29 -14.12 2.63 -1.49
N THR A 30 -13.90 3.08 -2.73
CA THR A 30 -13.83 2.18 -3.87
C THR A 30 -12.53 1.40 -3.73
N PHE A 31 -12.62 0.21 -3.13
CA PHE A 31 -11.51 -0.72 -3.09
C PHE A 31 -11.36 -1.37 -4.47
N VAL A 32 -10.13 -1.47 -4.94
CA VAL A 32 -9.76 -2.13 -6.20
C VAL A 32 -8.81 -3.29 -5.91
N PRO A 33 -8.83 -4.37 -6.71
CA PRO A 33 -7.95 -5.51 -6.50
C PRO A 33 -6.48 -5.11 -6.73
N GLY A 34 -5.62 -5.40 -5.75
CA GLY A 34 -4.19 -5.11 -5.73
C GLY A 34 -3.30 -6.34 -5.94
N GLY A 35 -3.85 -7.56 -5.85
CA GLY A 35 -3.15 -8.81 -6.13
C GLY A 35 -3.60 -9.99 -5.25
N VAL A 36 -3.20 -11.21 -5.62
CA VAL A 36 -3.50 -12.44 -4.86
C VAL A 36 -2.26 -12.99 -4.20
N TYR A 37 -2.37 -13.40 -2.93
CA TYR A 37 -1.28 -13.83 -2.07
C TYR A 37 -1.56 -15.23 -1.49
N PRO A 38 -0.50 -16.03 -1.21
CA PRO A 38 -0.63 -17.41 -0.76
C PRO A 38 -0.98 -17.55 0.74
N SER A 39 -1.11 -16.43 1.46
CA SER A 39 -1.49 -16.42 2.87
C SER A 39 -1.99 -15.03 3.28
N LEU A 40 -2.73 -14.96 4.38
CA LEU A 40 -3.17 -13.70 4.98
C LEU A 40 -1.98 -12.81 5.37
N SER A 41 -0.91 -13.40 5.90
CA SER A 41 0.30 -12.67 6.27
C SER A 41 0.92 -11.98 5.06
N ALA A 42 1.09 -12.70 3.94
CA ALA A 42 1.68 -12.12 2.73
C ALA A 42 0.80 -11.00 2.14
N CYS A 43 -0.53 -11.17 2.20
CA CYS A 43 -1.47 -10.11 1.80
C CYS A 43 -1.34 -8.87 2.72
N ALA A 44 -1.26 -9.09 4.03
CA ALA A 44 -1.10 -8.02 5.01
C ALA A 44 0.24 -7.29 4.90
N ASP A 45 1.34 -8.02 4.66
CA ASP A 45 2.66 -7.43 4.41
C ASP A 45 2.63 -6.54 3.17
N ALA A 46 2.00 -6.98 2.09
CA ALA A 46 1.84 -6.18 0.88
C ALA A 46 0.98 -4.94 1.11
N GLY A 47 -0.17 -5.09 1.79
CA GLY A 47 -1.05 -3.99 2.19
C GLY A 47 -0.33 -2.93 3.04
N ASN A 48 0.43 -3.39 4.04
CA ASN A 48 1.23 -2.53 4.92
C ASN A 48 2.43 -1.90 4.21
N ALA A 49 2.94 -2.47 3.12
CA ALA A 49 4.01 -1.84 2.35
C ALA A 49 3.50 -0.62 1.56
N GLY A 50 2.30 -0.69 0.98
CA GLY A 50 1.77 0.42 0.16
C GLY A 50 1.10 1.56 0.94
N PHE A 51 0.62 1.30 2.16
CA PHE A 51 0.02 2.34 3.02
C PHE A 51 1.00 3.48 3.40
N PRO A 52 2.23 3.21 3.93
CA PRO A 52 3.20 4.25 4.24
C PRO A 52 3.80 4.91 3.00
N GLU A 53 3.78 4.22 1.85
CA GLU A 53 4.20 4.77 0.56
C GLU A 53 3.11 5.67 -0.07
N GLY A 54 1.93 5.79 0.55
CA GLY A 54 0.82 6.58 0.01
C GLY A 54 0.20 6.01 -1.27
N ARG A 55 0.48 4.73 -1.59
CA ARG A 55 -0.11 4.04 -2.74
C ARG A 55 -1.62 3.82 -2.56
N TRP A 56 -2.06 3.73 -1.31
CA TRP A 56 -3.47 3.62 -0.95
C TRP A 56 -3.73 4.18 0.45
N VAL A 57 -4.94 4.70 0.66
CA VAL A 57 -5.42 5.24 1.96
C VAL A 57 -6.01 4.17 2.88
N GLY A 58 -6.18 2.95 2.39
CA GLY A 58 -6.73 1.83 3.13
C GLY A 58 -6.55 0.54 2.35
N TRP A 59 -6.51 -0.59 3.05
CA TRP A 59 -6.43 -1.90 2.43
C TRP A 59 -7.09 -2.97 3.31
N HIS A 60 -7.56 -4.04 2.70
CA HIS A 60 -8.00 -5.27 3.38
C HIS A 60 -7.66 -6.51 2.55
N CYS A 61 -7.81 -7.68 3.17
CA CYS A 61 -7.54 -8.97 2.55
C CYS A 61 -8.79 -9.85 2.59
N ASP A 62 -9.28 -10.25 1.43
CA ASP A 62 -10.45 -11.11 1.30
C ASP A 62 -10.03 -12.55 0.97
N PRO A 63 -10.58 -13.56 1.67
CA PRO A 63 -10.25 -14.95 1.39
C PRO A 63 -10.86 -15.40 0.05
N LEU A 64 -10.04 -15.98 -0.83
CA LEU A 64 -10.50 -16.58 -2.09
C LEU A 64 -10.80 -18.09 -1.97
N GLY A 65 -10.48 -18.68 -0.82
CA GLY A 65 -10.47 -20.13 -0.63
C GLY A 65 -9.10 -20.74 -0.93
N GLY A 66 -8.89 -22.00 -0.54
CA GLY A 66 -7.62 -22.70 -0.76
C GLY A 66 -6.40 -22.09 -0.06
N GLY A 67 -6.62 -21.29 1.00
CA GLY A 67 -5.56 -20.58 1.72
C GLY A 67 -5.06 -19.29 1.04
N GLN A 68 -5.67 -18.88 -0.07
CA GLN A 68 -5.32 -17.67 -0.80
C GLN A 68 -6.15 -16.46 -0.36
N TYR A 69 -5.54 -15.29 -0.50
CA TYR A 69 -6.14 -14.01 -0.11
C TYR A 69 -5.93 -12.98 -1.22
N GLU A 70 -6.98 -12.24 -1.57
CA GLU A 70 -6.91 -11.11 -2.48
C GLU A 70 -6.77 -9.82 -1.67
N LEU A 71 -5.75 -9.02 -2.02
CA LEU A 71 -5.57 -7.69 -1.50
C LEU A 71 -6.51 -6.74 -2.22
N TRP A 72 -7.27 -5.97 -1.45
CA TRP A 72 -8.14 -4.90 -1.92
C TRP A 72 -7.63 -3.59 -1.34
N VAL A 73 -7.39 -2.60 -2.20
CA VAL A 73 -6.77 -1.32 -1.83
C VAL A 73 -7.64 -0.15 -2.22
N GLN A 74 -7.68 0.88 -1.38
CA GLN A 74 -8.37 2.13 -1.65
C GLN A 74 -7.36 3.14 -2.23
N PRO A 75 -7.39 3.43 -3.54
CA PRO A 75 -6.41 4.30 -4.17
C PRO A 75 -6.53 5.75 -3.68
N THR A 76 -5.41 6.47 -3.72
CA THR A 76 -5.33 7.92 -3.59
C THR A 76 -5.63 8.55 -4.97
N TYR A 77 -6.65 9.42 -5.06
CA TYR A 77 -6.98 10.18 -6.28
C TYR A 77 -6.44 11.61 -6.18
#